data_AF-A0A0Q7YCA0-F1
#
_entry.id   AF-A0A0Q7YCA0-F1
#
_cell.length_a   1.000
_cell.length_b   1.000
_cell.length_c   1.000
_cell.angle_alpha   90.00
_cell.angle_beta   90.00
_cell.angle_gamma   90.00
#
_symmetry.space_group_name_H-M   'P 1'
#
loop_
_entity.id
_entity.type
_entity.pdbx_description
1 polymer ?
#
loop_
_entity_poly.entity_id
_entity_poly.type
_entity_poly.pdbx_seq_one_letter_code
_entity_poly.pdbx_strand_id
1 'polypeptide(L)'
;MFKDKFQWWNPFSWLEAVMQTIGGILHRIFAFFGMMSPPSTGGHENVQVADVDDAEKVAREAQEAIDAIVADMSLAQVVHAYCTASEDARKAIDLTKLSVDQQDWLLRLSDADLAMLGRSGEAACGRSVEVCKLMLNRQRLRSDEIEAAPQVLSIPGAEPTVDEMTQDEKREHLREFFADRHGELFLASGISNLDPKFTPGGATVH
;
A
#
# COMPACT_ATOMS: atom_id res chain seq x y z
N MET A 1 -21.14 25.30 -4.54
CA MET A 1 -19.77 24.72 -4.51
C MET A 1 -19.80 23.43 -5.33
N PHE A 2 -19.72 23.52 -6.66
CA PHE A 2 -19.89 22.39 -7.60
C PHE A 2 -18.91 22.48 -8.79
N LYS A 3 -17.70 23.02 -8.57
CA LYS A 3 -16.74 23.25 -9.66
C LYS A 3 -15.81 22.06 -9.96
N ASP A 4 -15.60 21.16 -9.00
CA ASP A 4 -14.54 20.14 -9.15
C ASP A 4 -15.01 18.86 -9.89
N LYS A 5 -16.32 18.57 -9.91
CA LYS A 5 -16.85 17.34 -10.53
C LYS A 5 -16.92 17.39 -12.06
N PHE A 6 -16.88 18.57 -12.66
CA PHE A 6 -16.98 18.72 -14.12
C PHE A 6 -15.64 18.66 -14.85
N GLN A 7 -14.52 18.71 -14.12
CA GLN A 7 -13.18 18.75 -14.73
C GLN A 7 -12.73 17.37 -15.23
N TRP A 8 -13.10 16.28 -14.53
CA TRP A 8 -12.80 14.91 -14.98
C TRP A 8 -13.63 14.46 -16.19
N TRP A 9 -14.80 15.07 -16.41
CA TRP A 9 -15.68 14.75 -17.55
C TRP A 9 -15.38 15.56 -18.81
N ASN A 10 -14.44 16.51 -18.76
CA ASN A 10 -14.08 17.30 -19.93
C ASN A 10 -12.95 16.59 -20.71
N PRO A 11 -13.27 15.91 -21.82
CA PRO A 11 -12.32 15.06 -22.51
C PRO A 11 -11.12 15.82 -23.07
N PHE A 12 -11.25 17.14 -23.26
CA PHE A 12 -10.16 17.98 -23.73
C PHE A 12 -9.10 18.25 -22.66
N SER A 13 -9.45 18.25 -21.37
CA SER A 13 -8.51 18.59 -20.30
C SER A 13 -7.49 17.48 -20.03
N TRP A 14 -7.91 16.22 -20.01
CA TRP A 14 -6.98 15.09 -19.92
C TRP A 14 -6.23 14.91 -21.25
N LEU A 15 -6.86 15.18 -22.40
CA LEU A 15 -6.21 15.11 -23.70
C LEU A 15 -5.10 16.17 -23.82
N GLU A 16 -5.30 17.37 -23.30
CA GLU A 16 -4.27 18.41 -23.22
C GLU A 16 -3.12 17.99 -22.29
N ALA A 17 -3.43 17.42 -21.12
CA ALA A 17 -2.41 16.89 -20.21
C ALA A 17 -1.60 15.73 -20.85
N VAL A 18 -2.27 14.84 -21.58
CA VAL A 18 -1.64 13.75 -22.32
C VAL A 18 -0.78 14.29 -23.47
N MET A 19 -1.26 15.29 -24.22
CA MET A 19 -0.50 15.92 -25.30
C MET A 19 0.71 16.71 -24.79
N GLN A 20 0.63 17.36 -23.64
CA GLN A 20 1.79 18.01 -23.02
C GLN A 20 2.84 16.99 -22.57
N THR A 21 2.39 15.85 -22.02
CA THR A 21 3.27 14.77 -21.61
C THR A 21 3.96 14.12 -22.82
N ILE A 22 3.18 13.81 -23.87
CA ILE A 22 3.70 13.27 -25.14
C ILE A 22 4.63 14.28 -25.82
N GLY A 23 4.28 15.56 -25.83
CA GLY A 23 5.10 16.63 -26.37
C GLY A 23 6.44 16.78 -25.65
N GLY A 24 6.47 16.68 -24.32
CA GLY A 24 7.71 16.68 -23.54
C GLY A 24 8.59 15.45 -23.78
N ILE A 25 7.97 14.27 -23.93
CA ILE A 25 8.68 13.02 -24.25
C ILE A 25 9.23 13.08 -25.69
N LEU A 26 8.41 13.49 -26.66
CA LEU A 26 8.86 13.68 -28.04
C LEU A 26 9.94 14.75 -28.13
N HIS A 27 9.84 15.85 -27.40
CA HIS A 27 10.89 16.87 -27.35
C HIS A 27 12.20 16.30 -26.81
N ARG A 28 12.16 15.49 -25.75
CA ARG A 28 13.34 14.78 -25.23
C ARG A 28 13.91 13.78 -26.24
N ILE A 29 13.05 13.04 -26.94
CA ILE A 29 13.47 12.09 -27.98
C ILE A 29 14.07 12.83 -29.19
N PHE A 30 13.45 13.92 -29.67
CA PHE A 30 13.97 14.73 -30.77
C PHE A 30 15.26 15.49 -30.41
N ALA A 31 15.40 15.93 -29.15
CA ALA A 31 16.64 16.48 -28.62
C ALA A 31 17.75 15.40 -28.58
N PHE A 32 17.40 14.18 -28.16
CA PHE A 32 18.34 13.05 -28.15
C PHE A 32 18.78 12.63 -29.57
N PHE A 33 17.88 12.70 -30.55
CA PHE A 33 18.18 12.42 -31.96
C PHE A 33 18.73 13.64 -32.74
N GLY A 34 19.01 14.78 -32.08
CA GLY A 34 19.74 15.90 -32.67
C GLY A 34 18.99 16.68 -33.77
N MET A 35 17.65 16.64 -33.80
CA MET A 35 16.83 17.21 -34.88
C MET A 35 16.31 18.64 -34.62
N MET A 36 16.82 19.32 -33.59
CA MET A 36 16.58 20.76 -33.37
C MET A 36 17.85 21.55 -33.60
N SER A 37 17.73 22.72 -34.24
CA SER A 37 18.80 23.72 -34.29
C SER A 37 19.23 24.04 -32.85
N PRO A 38 20.55 24.02 -32.57
CA PRO A 38 21.06 24.32 -31.24
C PRO A 38 20.56 25.70 -30.79
N PRO A 39 20.24 25.89 -29.50
CA PRO A 39 19.96 27.21 -28.97
C PRO A 39 21.10 28.16 -29.31
N SER A 40 20.80 29.45 -29.54
CA SER A 40 21.79 30.46 -29.87
C SER A 40 22.96 30.38 -28.89
N THR A 41 24.16 30.06 -29.38
CA THR A 41 25.42 30.09 -28.65
C THR A 41 25.81 31.55 -28.40
N GLY A 42 25.03 32.24 -27.59
CA GLY A 42 25.28 33.60 -27.13
C GLY A 42 25.83 33.57 -25.71
N GLY A 43 27.06 33.08 -25.58
CA GLY A 43 27.75 32.97 -24.29
C GLY A 43 28.52 31.66 -24.23
N HIS A 44 29.77 31.67 -24.65
CA HIS A 44 30.69 30.62 -24.23
C HIS A 44 30.84 30.75 -22.72
N GLU A 45 30.12 29.91 -21.96
CA GLU A 45 30.48 29.65 -20.57
C GLU A 45 31.92 29.14 -20.59
N ASN A 46 32.77 29.89 -19.93
CA ASN A 46 34.19 29.63 -19.84
C ASN A 46 34.39 28.47 -18.86
N VAL A 47 33.97 27.26 -19.25
CA VAL A 47 34.14 26.03 -18.48
C VAL A 47 35.64 25.78 -18.41
N GLN A 48 36.24 26.12 -17.28
CA GLN A 48 37.65 25.87 -17.04
C GLN A 48 37.81 24.40 -16.65
N VAL A 49 38.99 23.83 -16.90
CA VAL A 49 39.29 22.43 -16.51
C VAL A 49 39.08 22.21 -15.01
N ALA A 50 39.24 23.26 -14.20
CA ALA A 50 38.92 23.26 -12.78
C ALA A 50 37.43 22.96 -12.48
N ASP A 51 36.49 23.43 -13.31
CA ASP A 51 35.05 23.14 -13.13
C ASP A 51 34.73 21.67 -13.44
N VAL A 52 35.51 21.04 -14.32
CA VAL A 52 35.39 19.60 -14.64
C VAL A 52 35.98 18.75 -13.52
N ASP A 53 37.14 19.14 -12.98
CA ASP A 53 37.76 18.47 -11.83
C ASP A 53 36.90 18.60 -10.57
N ASP A 54 36.28 19.76 -10.34
CA ASP A 54 35.35 19.96 -9.22
C ASP A 54 34.05 19.17 -9.42
N ALA A 55 33.52 19.09 -10.65
CA ALA A 55 32.36 18.25 -10.95
C ALA A 55 32.67 16.75 -10.81
N GLU A 56 33.85 16.30 -11.24
CA GLU A 56 34.30 14.91 -11.09
C GLU A 56 34.48 14.56 -9.61
N LYS A 57 35.05 15.47 -8.82
CA LYS A 57 35.22 15.28 -7.38
C LYS A 57 33.88 15.24 -6.63
N VAL A 58 32.93 16.12 -6.98
CA VAL A 58 31.56 16.09 -6.43
C VAL A 58 30.84 14.81 -6.82
N ALA A 59 30.98 14.35 -8.06
CA ALA A 59 30.39 13.08 -8.51
C ALA A 59 31.00 11.88 -7.78
N ARG A 60 32.32 11.88 -7.57
CA ARG A 60 33.03 10.80 -6.87
C ARG A 60 32.68 10.76 -5.39
N GLU A 61 32.63 11.90 -4.71
CA GLU A 61 32.23 12.00 -3.30
C GLU A 61 30.75 11.59 -3.10
N ALA A 62 29.86 11.94 -4.04
CA ALA A 62 28.49 11.48 -4.04
C ALA A 62 28.38 9.96 -4.24
N GLN A 63 29.18 9.40 -5.16
CA GLN A 63 29.21 7.96 -5.41
C GLN A 63 29.80 7.20 -4.22
N GLU A 64 30.85 7.69 -3.58
CA GLU A 64 31.45 7.11 -2.37
C GLU A 64 30.47 7.13 -1.18
N ALA A 65 29.67 8.19 -1.03
CA ALA A 65 28.62 8.25 -0.01
C ALA A 65 27.48 7.25 -0.28
N ILE A 66 27.07 7.10 -1.54
CA ILE A 66 26.07 6.11 -1.95
C ILE A 66 26.62 4.69 -1.75
N ASP A 67 27.85 4.42 -2.15
CA ASP A 67 28.51 3.12 -2.00
C ASP A 67 28.73 2.77 -0.53
N ALA A 68 29.01 3.74 0.34
CA ALA A 68 29.05 3.55 1.79
C ALA A 68 27.68 3.16 2.36
N ILE A 69 26.59 3.80 1.91
CA ILE A 69 25.22 3.46 2.31
C ILE A 69 24.81 2.08 1.78
N VAL A 70 25.23 1.72 0.56
CA VAL A 70 24.99 0.40 -0.05
C VAL A 70 25.83 -0.70 0.62
N ALA A 71 27.05 -0.38 1.06
CA ALA A 71 27.85 -1.26 1.89
C ALA A 71 27.16 -1.53 3.22
N ASP A 72 26.52 -0.52 3.81
CA ASP A 72 25.78 -0.59 5.08
C ASP A 72 24.32 -1.08 4.94
N MET A 73 23.90 -1.49 3.74
CA MET A 73 22.57 -2.07 3.57
C MET A 73 22.46 -3.35 4.42
N SER A 74 21.60 -3.30 5.42
CA SER A 74 21.37 -4.41 6.34
C SER A 74 20.80 -5.63 5.60
N LEU A 75 21.03 -6.84 6.13
CA LEU A 75 20.48 -8.08 5.58
C LEU A 75 18.95 -7.98 5.37
N ALA A 76 18.27 -7.30 6.29
CA ALA A 76 16.83 -7.06 6.24
C ALA A 76 16.42 -6.19 5.03
N GLN A 77 17.22 -5.19 4.68
CA GLN A 77 16.98 -4.31 3.53
C GLN A 77 17.24 -5.01 2.20
N VAL A 78 18.29 -5.84 2.12
CA VAL A 78 18.57 -6.64 0.91
C VAL A 78 17.41 -7.59 0.61
N VAL A 79 16.91 -8.28 1.64
CA VAL A 79 15.77 -9.19 1.52
C VAL A 79 14.50 -8.43 1.16
N HIS A 80 14.26 -7.29 1.80
CA HIS A 80 13.11 -6.46 1.48
C HIS A 80 13.15 -5.96 0.03
N ALA A 81 14.30 -5.46 -0.44
CA ALA A 81 14.50 -5.05 -1.83
C ALA A 81 14.21 -6.22 -2.79
N TYR A 82 14.71 -7.42 -2.48
CA TYR A 82 14.44 -8.63 -3.26
C TYR A 82 12.94 -8.98 -3.32
N CYS A 83 12.24 -8.93 -2.19
CA CYS A 83 10.81 -9.20 -2.12
C CYS A 83 9.94 -8.17 -2.87
N THR A 84 10.36 -6.90 -2.89
CA THR A 84 9.63 -5.83 -3.59
C THR A 84 9.97 -5.71 -5.08
N ALA A 85 11.08 -6.29 -5.52
CA ALA A 85 11.55 -6.22 -6.89
C ALA A 85 10.72 -7.11 -7.83
N SER A 86 10.60 -6.66 -9.08
CA SER A 86 10.08 -7.48 -10.19
C SER A 86 11.03 -8.64 -10.50
N GLU A 87 10.53 -9.67 -11.18
CA GLU A 87 11.29 -10.88 -11.50
C GLU A 87 12.63 -10.59 -12.21
N ASP A 88 12.65 -9.66 -13.15
CA ASP A 88 13.87 -9.26 -13.85
C ASP A 88 14.83 -8.46 -12.96
N ALA A 89 14.30 -7.60 -12.08
CA ALA A 89 15.10 -6.80 -11.17
C ALA A 89 15.75 -7.67 -10.07
N ARG A 90 15.13 -8.79 -9.67
CA ARG A 90 15.69 -9.72 -8.67
C ARG A 90 17.04 -10.31 -9.08
N LYS A 91 17.28 -10.50 -10.39
CA LYS A 91 18.54 -11.04 -10.93
C LYS A 91 19.72 -10.08 -10.75
N ALA A 92 19.45 -8.78 -10.61
CA ALA A 92 20.45 -7.74 -10.42
C ALA A 92 20.75 -7.48 -8.93
N ILE A 93 19.99 -8.07 -8.01
CA ILE A 93 20.18 -7.87 -6.57
C ILE A 93 21.27 -8.81 -6.06
N ASP A 94 22.27 -8.22 -5.42
CA ASP A 94 23.35 -8.97 -4.80
C ASP A 94 22.88 -9.64 -3.50
N LEU A 95 22.87 -10.99 -3.52
CA LEU A 95 22.52 -11.82 -2.36
C LEU A 95 23.74 -12.34 -1.61
N THR A 96 24.97 -12.00 -2.02
CA THR A 96 26.21 -12.53 -1.42
C THR A 96 26.37 -12.19 0.07
N LYS A 97 25.70 -11.15 0.55
CA LYS A 97 25.65 -10.81 1.99
C LYS A 97 24.88 -11.84 2.82
N LEU A 98 23.95 -12.61 2.22
CA LEU A 98 23.19 -13.66 2.91
C LEU A 98 24.02 -14.96 2.97
N SER A 99 23.86 -15.72 4.05
CA SER A 99 24.39 -17.09 4.10
C SER A 99 23.71 -18.01 3.08
N VAL A 100 24.38 -19.10 2.70
CA VAL A 100 23.86 -20.07 1.71
C VAL A 100 22.48 -20.59 2.10
N ASP A 101 22.27 -20.91 3.39
CA ASP A 101 20.99 -21.40 3.89
C ASP A 101 19.87 -20.34 3.78
N GLN A 102 20.21 -19.07 3.99
CA GLN A 102 19.27 -17.95 3.85
C GLN A 102 18.94 -17.67 2.38
N GLN A 103 19.92 -17.77 1.49
CA GLN A 103 19.69 -17.65 0.04
C GLN A 103 18.78 -18.78 -0.46
N ASP A 104 19.08 -20.02 -0.09
CA ASP A 104 18.27 -21.19 -0.46
C ASP A 104 16.84 -21.10 0.11
N TRP A 105 16.68 -20.61 1.35
CA TRP A 105 15.37 -20.31 1.89
C TRP A 105 14.63 -19.25 1.07
N LEU A 106 15.27 -18.12 0.75
CA LEU A 106 14.65 -17.01 0.01
C LEU A 106 14.22 -17.43 -1.40
N LEU A 107 15.02 -18.25 -2.07
CA LEU A 107 14.76 -18.76 -3.43
C LEU A 107 13.66 -19.84 -3.47
N ARG A 108 13.37 -20.49 -2.34
CA ARG A 108 12.27 -21.47 -2.24
C ARG A 108 10.89 -20.84 -2.01
N LEU A 109 10.83 -19.56 -1.67
CA LEU A 109 9.57 -18.87 -1.43
C LEU A 109 8.80 -18.67 -2.74
N SER A 110 7.47 -18.80 -2.67
CA SER A 110 6.60 -18.47 -3.79
C SER A 110 6.53 -16.96 -3.99
N ASP A 111 6.14 -16.51 -5.20
CA ASP A 111 5.95 -15.08 -5.47
C ASP A 111 4.89 -14.44 -4.55
N ALA A 112 3.88 -15.20 -4.15
CA ALA A 112 2.87 -14.75 -3.18
C ALA A 112 3.50 -14.51 -1.79
N ASP A 113 4.36 -15.42 -1.35
CA ASP A 113 5.07 -15.29 -0.07
C ASP A 113 6.05 -14.12 -0.09
N LEU A 114 6.78 -13.94 -1.20
CA LEU A 114 7.66 -12.80 -1.41
C LEU A 114 6.88 -11.47 -1.37
N ALA A 115 5.72 -11.40 -2.02
CA ALA A 115 4.87 -10.21 -2.00
C ALA A 115 4.33 -9.91 -0.58
N MET A 116 3.88 -10.94 0.16
CA MET A 116 3.44 -10.79 1.55
C MET A 116 4.57 -10.34 2.47
N LEU A 117 5.77 -10.87 2.27
CA LEU A 117 6.95 -10.53 3.05
C LEU A 117 7.39 -9.08 2.77
N GLY A 118 7.45 -8.69 1.50
CA GLY A 118 7.73 -7.30 1.08
C GLY A 118 6.72 -6.32 1.70
N ARG A 119 5.42 -6.63 1.67
CA ARG A 119 4.37 -5.79 2.27
C ARG A 119 4.45 -5.73 3.80
N SER A 120 5.02 -6.74 4.45
CA SER A 120 5.24 -6.75 5.90
C SER A 120 6.35 -5.78 6.35
N GLY A 121 7.25 -5.39 5.42
CA GLY A 121 8.32 -4.42 5.61
C GLY A 121 9.62 -4.99 6.18
N GLU A 122 10.68 -4.17 6.16
CA GLU A 122 12.07 -4.54 6.48
C GLU A 122 12.23 -5.30 7.81
N ALA A 123 11.57 -4.87 8.89
CA ALA A 123 11.67 -5.54 10.18
C ALA A 123 11.15 -6.99 10.16
N ALA A 124 10.14 -7.28 9.34
CA ALA A 124 9.63 -8.63 9.15
C ALA A 124 10.57 -9.48 8.28
N CYS A 125 11.17 -8.88 7.26
CA CYS A 125 12.22 -9.50 6.44
C CYS A 125 13.43 -9.92 7.28
N GLY A 126 13.92 -9.03 8.17
CA GLY A 126 15.04 -9.32 9.07
C GLY A 126 14.78 -10.54 9.97
N ARG A 127 13.65 -10.55 10.70
CA ARG A 127 13.27 -11.70 11.54
C ARG A 127 13.06 -12.98 10.74
N SER A 128 12.54 -12.87 9.51
CA SER A 128 12.29 -14.02 8.65
C SER A 128 13.61 -14.66 8.17
N VAL A 129 14.59 -13.82 7.81
CA VAL A 129 15.92 -14.29 7.38
C VAL A 129 16.76 -14.83 8.52
N GLU A 130 16.64 -14.29 9.73
CA GLU A 130 17.36 -14.83 10.91
C GLU A 130 16.92 -16.26 11.25
N VAL A 131 15.64 -16.57 11.08
CA VAL A 131 15.06 -17.88 11.45
C VAL A 131 14.84 -18.79 10.23
N CYS A 132 15.11 -18.31 9.01
CA CYS A 132 14.78 -18.96 7.74
C CYS A 132 13.31 -19.46 7.71
N LYS A 133 12.39 -18.62 8.18
CA LYS A 133 10.95 -18.90 8.23
C LYS A 133 10.16 -17.67 7.90
N LEU A 134 9.03 -17.83 7.22
CA LEU A 134 8.15 -16.72 6.85
C LEU A 134 7.49 -16.11 8.10
N MET A 135 7.98 -14.95 8.55
CA MET A 135 7.49 -14.22 9.71
C MET A 135 6.84 -12.91 9.29
N LEU A 136 5.53 -12.96 9.04
CA LEU A 136 4.78 -11.83 8.53
C LEU A 136 4.35 -10.86 9.63
N ASN A 137 4.27 -9.57 9.30
CA ASN A 137 3.64 -8.58 10.16
C ASN A 137 2.15 -8.45 9.80
N ARG A 138 1.31 -9.17 10.54
CA ARG A 138 -0.15 -9.20 10.30
C ARG A 138 -0.82 -7.84 10.39
N GLN A 139 -0.30 -6.90 11.17
CA GLN A 139 -0.88 -5.55 11.28
C GLN A 139 -0.69 -4.77 9.98
N ARG A 140 0.49 -4.87 9.35
CA ARG A 140 0.78 -4.21 8.06
C ARG A 140 0.13 -4.86 6.85
N LEU A 141 -0.25 -6.13 6.98
CA LEU A 141 -0.97 -6.85 5.94
C LEU A 141 -2.48 -6.58 5.96
N ARG A 142 -3.02 -5.99 7.03
CA ARG A 142 -4.42 -5.54 7.03
C ARG A 142 -4.54 -4.36 6.08
N SER A 143 -5.52 -4.42 5.19
CA SER A 143 -5.94 -3.27 4.39
C SER A 143 -6.53 -2.21 5.30
N ASP A 144 -6.26 -0.93 5.02
CA ASP A 144 -6.83 0.22 5.74
C ASP A 144 -8.38 0.22 5.72
N GLU A 145 -8.97 -0.51 4.77
CA GLU A 145 -10.41 -0.72 4.64
C GLU A 145 -11.04 -1.45 5.85
N ILE A 146 -10.27 -2.23 6.62
CA ILE A 146 -10.76 -2.99 7.78
C ILE A 146 -10.73 -2.14 9.08
N GLU A 147 -10.06 -0.98 9.10
CA GLU A 147 -10.07 -0.06 10.25
C GLU A 147 -11.34 0.80 10.34
N ALA A 148 -12.20 0.77 9.33
CA ALA A 148 -13.58 1.17 9.51
C ALA A 148 -14.24 0.11 10.41
N ALA A 149 -14.24 0.35 11.73
CA ALA A 149 -15.06 -0.41 12.67
C ALA A 149 -16.42 -0.64 12.00
N PRO A 150 -16.92 -1.89 11.90
CA PRO A 150 -18.20 -2.14 11.27
C PRO A 150 -19.19 -1.21 11.96
N GLN A 151 -19.75 -0.26 11.20
CA GLN A 151 -20.72 0.67 11.75
C GLN A 151 -21.78 -0.22 12.40
N VAL A 152 -21.86 -0.17 13.74
CA VAL A 152 -22.83 -0.96 14.48
C VAL A 152 -24.17 -0.54 13.91
N LEU A 153 -24.78 -1.41 13.12
CA LEU A 153 -26.04 -1.13 12.45
C LEU A 153 -27.04 -0.82 13.55
N SER A 154 -27.49 0.43 13.62
CA SER A 154 -28.51 0.85 14.57
C SER A 154 -29.75 -0.03 14.35
N ILE A 155 -30.04 -0.90 15.31
CA ILE A 155 -31.20 -1.78 15.24
C ILE A 155 -32.45 -0.89 15.31
N PRO A 156 -33.31 -0.89 14.27
CA PRO A 156 -34.54 -0.11 14.31
C PRO A 156 -35.42 -0.56 15.49
N GLY A 157 -35.74 0.37 16.39
CA GLY A 157 -36.60 0.12 17.55
C GLY A 157 -35.89 -0.33 18.83
N ALA A 158 -34.56 -0.35 18.87
CA ALA A 158 -33.84 -0.31 20.14
C ALA A 158 -33.83 1.15 20.63
N GLU A 159 -34.43 1.42 21.80
CA GLU A 159 -34.23 2.72 22.44
C GLU A 159 -32.72 2.92 22.67
N PRO A 160 -32.18 4.13 22.42
CA PRO A 160 -30.76 4.38 22.63
C PRO A 160 -30.44 4.06 24.08
N THR A 161 -29.58 3.06 24.29
CA THR A 161 -29.12 2.66 25.62
C THR A 161 -28.61 3.91 26.33
N VAL A 162 -29.32 4.35 27.36
CA VAL A 162 -29.02 5.62 28.04
C VAL A 162 -27.58 5.57 28.53
N ASP A 163 -26.81 6.63 28.24
CA ASP A 163 -25.38 6.68 28.56
C ASP A 163 -25.08 6.58 30.08
N GLU A 164 -26.12 6.68 30.91
CA GLU A 164 -26.08 6.61 32.37
C GLU A 164 -26.17 5.18 32.95
N MET A 165 -26.44 4.15 32.14
CA MET A 165 -26.52 2.77 32.63
C MET A 165 -25.12 2.17 32.89
N THR A 166 -24.99 1.41 33.97
CA THR A 166 -23.76 0.65 34.26
C THR A 166 -23.55 -0.46 33.22
N GLN A 167 -22.29 -0.91 33.03
CA GLN A 167 -22.00 -1.95 32.02
C GLN A 167 -22.79 -3.25 32.22
N ASP A 168 -23.10 -3.61 33.46
CA ASP A 168 -23.84 -4.83 33.77
C ASP A 168 -25.33 -4.69 33.43
N GLU A 169 -25.93 -3.54 33.70
CA GLU A 169 -27.32 -3.24 33.31
C GLU A 169 -27.47 -3.20 31.78
N LYS A 170 -26.47 -2.67 31.06
CA LYS A 170 -26.45 -2.71 29.58
C LYS A 170 -26.43 -4.16 29.06
N ARG A 171 -25.69 -5.05 29.72
CA ARG A 171 -25.62 -6.47 29.34
C ARG A 171 -26.93 -7.20 29.61
N GLU A 172 -27.57 -6.93 30.74
CA GLU A 172 -28.87 -7.52 31.09
C GLU A 172 -29.97 -7.04 30.15
N HIS A 173 -30.04 -5.73 29.91
CA HIS A 173 -30.98 -5.15 28.94
C HIS A 173 -30.79 -5.72 27.53
N LEU A 174 -29.55 -5.83 27.05
CA LEU A 174 -29.29 -6.44 25.74
C LEU A 174 -29.69 -7.91 25.73
N ARG A 175 -29.45 -8.66 26.80
CA ARG A 175 -29.86 -10.06 26.91
C ARG A 175 -31.38 -10.21 26.84
N GLU A 176 -32.12 -9.38 27.58
CA GLU A 176 -33.58 -9.36 27.54
C GLU A 176 -34.11 -8.99 26.16
N PHE A 177 -33.54 -7.96 25.56
CA PHE A 177 -33.89 -7.55 24.20
C PHE A 177 -33.66 -8.68 23.18
N PHE A 178 -32.52 -9.36 23.22
CA PHE A 178 -32.25 -10.48 22.32
C PHE A 178 -33.15 -11.68 22.60
N ALA A 179 -33.47 -11.97 23.87
CA ALA A 179 -34.36 -13.06 24.23
C ALA A 179 -35.79 -12.81 23.72
N ASP A 180 -36.29 -11.59 23.86
CA ASP A 180 -37.61 -11.17 23.39
C ASP A 180 -37.69 -11.27 21.85
N ARG A 181 -36.70 -10.70 21.14
CA ARG A 181 -36.61 -10.80 19.67
C ARG A 181 -36.49 -12.23 19.16
N HIS A 182 -35.71 -13.06 19.86
CA HIS A 182 -35.56 -14.46 19.49
C HIS A 182 -36.86 -15.24 19.72
N GLY A 183 -37.63 -14.94 20.77
CA GLY A 183 -38.95 -15.52 21.00
C GLY A 183 -39.99 -15.09 19.96
N GLU A 184 -39.92 -13.84 19.48
CA GLU A 184 -40.79 -13.35 18.40
C GLU A 184 -40.48 -14.02 17.05
N LEU A 185 -39.19 -14.23 16.74
CA LEU A 185 -38.75 -14.83 15.48
C LEU A 185 -38.87 -16.35 15.47
N PHE A 186 -38.85 -17.01 16.63
CA PHE A 186 -38.88 -18.46 16.74
C PHE A 186 -39.92 -18.93 17.77
N LEU A 187 -40.99 -19.57 17.28
CA LEU A 187 -42.06 -20.14 18.11
C LEU A 187 -41.55 -21.31 18.99
N ALA A 188 -40.51 -21.99 18.52
CA ALA A 188 -39.76 -23.02 19.24
C ALA A 188 -38.34 -23.12 18.65
N SER A 189 -37.41 -23.82 19.32
CA SER A 189 -36.04 -24.02 18.81
C SER A 189 -36.05 -24.60 17.40
N GLY A 190 -35.74 -23.78 16.39
CA GLY A 190 -35.70 -24.16 14.98
C GLY A 190 -37.02 -24.02 14.20
N ILE A 191 -38.10 -23.55 14.81
CA ILE A 191 -39.36 -23.25 14.11
C ILE A 191 -39.50 -21.73 13.97
N SER A 192 -39.24 -21.21 12.77
CA SER A 192 -39.40 -19.80 12.46
C SER A 192 -40.87 -19.39 12.54
N ASN A 193 -41.14 -18.24 13.16
CA ASN A 193 -42.44 -17.58 13.11
C ASN A 193 -42.67 -17.05 11.68
N LEU A 194 -43.79 -17.43 11.06
CA LEU A 194 -44.13 -17.05 9.68
C LEU A 194 -44.70 -15.63 9.59
N ASP A 195 -45.11 -15.03 10.71
CA ASP A 195 -45.62 -13.66 10.77
C ASP A 195 -44.99 -12.88 11.94
N PRO A 196 -43.68 -12.60 11.88
CA PRO A 196 -43.04 -11.81 12.92
C PRO A 196 -43.45 -10.33 12.78
N LYS A 197 -43.88 -9.73 13.88
CA LYS A 197 -44.25 -8.30 13.95
C LYS A 197 -43.08 -7.36 13.57
N PHE A 198 -41.85 -7.84 13.69
CA PHE A 198 -40.64 -7.12 13.32
C PHE A 198 -39.77 -7.99 12.41
N THR A 199 -39.66 -7.59 11.15
CA THR A 199 -38.62 -8.08 10.25
C THR A 199 -37.48 -7.05 10.23
N PRO A 200 -36.21 -7.48 10.24
CA PRO A 200 -35.10 -6.56 10.01
C PRO A 200 -35.22 -6.02 8.58
N GLY A 201 -35.82 -4.83 8.44
CA GLY A 201 -35.93 -4.12 7.18
C GLY A 201 -34.53 -3.71 6.72
N GLY A 202 -33.96 -4.47 5.79
CA GLY A 202 -32.64 -4.18 5.24
C GLY A 202 -31.99 -5.28 4.39
N ALA A 203 -32.56 -6.48 4.31
CA ALA A 203 -32.08 -7.54 3.42
C ALA A 203 -33.16 -7.96 2.41
N THR A 204 -33.52 -7.05 1.51
CA THR A 204 -33.99 -7.47 0.18
C THR A 204 -32.79 -8.11 -0.52
N VAL A 205 -32.69 -9.43 -0.39
CA VAL A 205 -31.90 -10.25 -1.31
C VAL A 205 -32.58 -10.14 -2.68
N HIS A 206 -31.83 -9.68 -3.68
CA HIS A 206 -32.25 -9.64 -5.08
C HIS A 206 -32.64 -11.03 -5.59
#